data_AF-A0A834JDE0-F1
#
_entry.id   AF-A0A834JDE0-F1
#
_cell.length_a   1.000
_cell.length_b   1.000
_cell.length_c   1.000
_cell.angle_alpha   90.00
_cell.angle_beta   90.00
_cell.angle_gamma   90.00
#
_symmetry.space_group_name_H-M   'P 1'
#
loop_
_entity.id
_entity.type
_entity.pdbx_description
1 polymer ?
#
loop_
_entity_poly.entity_id
_entity_poly.type
_entity_poly.pdbx_seq_one_letter_code
_entity_poly.pdbx_strand_id
1 'polypeptide(L)'
;MEQLRKRTRVGRNKEKNKDENAKNYKNISKSWQKLTYDVLCIIFKYLNGLDLSNASQVCRSWLEVANSEKRTRGPSCFIRSTREMRYTSSSWDGVKKEIIECSTVKPSLSVFFTVGNEGSLSQRCHCDYLPSNCDSISLNTYGVVINNAESEEDSENIVCMFFPEVPNIKISTLTFNVYDWKNLKETYCDQLKSEFETPFNNDCRKTSCLILLCDWSGRSIALSLLKSSKNWFPNKRASIWGGIAKNLSVCTSINNARVCKNSANCVAIIISGIQMRTCSVLLDANCNTKERVEDKLRTFKDSVQLKKHSIGFMFACCVRGTNTFKERNVESTIFKGFFPRVPLVGCFGDGEFGRKLLNETCKRKRVKWYNSESTAFMILTYN
;
A
#
# COMPACT_ATOMS: atom_id res chain seq x y z
N MET A 1 -21.37 8.08 83.09
CA MET A 1 -20.76 6.74 83.20
C MET A 1 -21.42 5.85 82.16
N GLU A 2 -20.86 5.76 80.95
CA GLU A 2 -19.92 4.71 80.50
C GLU A 2 -20.62 3.34 80.40
N GLN A 3 -20.87 2.77 79.21
CA GLN A 3 -20.02 2.01 78.27
C GLN A 3 -20.86 0.73 77.97
N LEU A 4 -20.85 -0.02 76.86
CA LEU A 4 -19.86 -0.28 75.81
C LEU A 4 -20.57 -1.02 74.64
N ARG A 5 -20.45 -0.55 73.39
CA ARG A 5 -20.79 -1.30 72.17
C ARG A 5 -19.49 -1.83 71.54
N LYS A 6 -19.33 -3.15 71.41
CA LYS A 6 -18.23 -3.78 70.65
C LYS A 6 -18.51 -3.72 69.14
N ARG A 7 -17.64 -3.04 68.38
CA ARG A 7 -17.54 -3.12 66.91
C ARG A 7 -16.31 -3.96 66.54
N THR A 8 -16.52 -4.99 65.72
CA THR A 8 -15.49 -5.87 65.16
C THR A 8 -14.71 -5.14 64.06
N ARG A 9 -13.38 -5.09 64.16
CA ARG A 9 -12.45 -4.54 63.16
C ARG A 9 -12.24 -5.55 62.02
N VAL A 10 -12.81 -5.28 60.85
CA VAL A 10 -12.36 -5.82 59.55
C VAL A 10 -11.76 -4.66 58.78
N GLY A 11 -10.43 -4.57 58.75
CA GLY A 11 -9.75 -3.47 58.06
C GLY A 11 -8.26 -3.44 58.35
N ARG A 12 -7.48 -4.31 57.70
CA ARG A 12 -6.02 -4.14 57.61
C ARG A 12 -5.30 -4.87 56.44
N ASN A 13 -6.02 -5.60 55.59
CA ASN A 13 -5.38 -6.38 54.50
C ASN A 13 -5.40 -5.73 53.11
N LYS A 14 -6.02 -4.55 52.90
CA LYS A 14 -6.07 -3.90 51.58
C LYS A 14 -4.90 -2.94 51.28
N GLU A 15 -4.16 -2.47 52.29
CA GLU A 15 -3.05 -1.52 52.07
C GLU A 15 -1.72 -2.20 51.71
N LYS A 16 -1.42 -3.39 52.26
CA LYS A 16 -0.16 -4.10 51.97
C LYS A 16 -0.02 -4.55 50.50
N ASN A 17 -1.12 -4.95 49.85
CA ASN A 17 -1.11 -5.39 48.45
C ASN A 17 -0.87 -4.25 47.42
N LYS A 18 -1.14 -2.99 47.79
CA LYS A 18 -0.89 -1.84 46.89
C LYS A 18 0.60 -1.47 46.87
N ASP A 19 1.27 -1.53 48.02
CA ASP A 19 2.68 -1.18 48.15
C ASP A 19 3.64 -2.23 47.59
N GLU A 20 3.31 -3.52 47.69
CA GLU A 20 4.10 -4.59 47.06
C GLU A 20 4.04 -4.53 45.53
N ASN A 21 2.86 -4.30 44.96
CA ASN A 21 2.73 -4.09 43.52
C ASN A 21 3.48 -2.85 43.05
N ALA A 22 3.37 -1.72 43.75
CA ALA A 22 4.09 -0.49 43.40
C ALA A 22 5.63 -0.63 43.48
N LYS A 23 6.14 -1.38 44.47
CA LYS A 23 7.58 -1.71 44.57
C LYS A 23 8.02 -2.67 43.47
N ASN A 24 7.18 -3.63 43.10
CA ASN A 24 7.47 -4.58 42.03
C ASN A 24 7.55 -3.88 40.66
N TYR A 25 6.61 -2.96 40.36
CA TYR A 25 6.65 -2.14 39.15
C TYR A 25 7.90 -1.22 39.08
N LYS A 26 8.32 -0.64 40.22
CA LYS A 26 9.57 0.15 40.29
C LYS A 26 10.82 -0.70 40.06
N ASN A 27 10.86 -1.93 40.56
CA ASN A 27 12.00 -2.83 40.36
C ASN A 27 12.05 -3.38 38.93
N ILE A 28 10.91 -3.73 38.34
CA ILE A 28 10.80 -4.12 36.93
C ILE A 28 11.26 -2.95 36.04
N SER A 29 10.78 -1.73 36.30
CA SER A 29 11.16 -0.51 35.58
C SER A 29 12.68 -0.25 35.59
N LYS A 30 13.38 -0.53 36.70
CA LYS A 30 14.84 -0.44 36.79
C LYS A 30 15.59 -1.56 36.04
N SER A 31 14.97 -2.72 35.83
CA SER A 31 15.60 -3.85 35.12
C SER A 31 15.65 -3.65 33.59
N TRP A 32 14.61 -3.03 33.00
CA TRP A 32 14.56 -2.75 31.56
C TRP A 32 15.56 -1.68 31.11
N GLN A 33 15.99 -0.81 32.03
CA GLN A 33 17.07 0.16 31.80
C GLN A 33 18.45 -0.50 31.60
N LYS A 34 18.58 -1.81 31.89
CA LYS A 34 19.84 -2.57 31.73
C LYS A 34 19.92 -3.41 30.45
N LEU A 35 18.89 -3.39 29.59
CA LEU A 35 18.98 -4.09 28.32
C LEU A 35 20.03 -3.42 27.43
N THR A 36 21.04 -4.19 27.02
CA THR A 36 22.04 -3.74 26.05
C THR A 36 21.39 -3.47 24.69
N TYR A 37 22.01 -2.60 23.89
CA TYR A 37 21.56 -2.26 22.54
C TYR A 37 21.29 -3.52 21.69
N ASP A 38 22.19 -4.51 21.73
CA ASP A 38 22.07 -5.73 20.93
C ASP A 38 20.85 -6.58 21.30
N VAL A 39 20.54 -6.68 22.59
CA VAL A 39 19.35 -7.39 23.07
C VAL A 39 18.08 -6.66 22.63
N LEU A 40 18.06 -5.32 22.68
CA LEU A 40 16.94 -4.55 22.14
C LEU A 40 16.78 -4.76 20.64
N CYS A 41 17.87 -4.79 19.87
CA CYS A 41 17.84 -5.09 18.44
C CYS A 41 17.23 -6.45 18.14
N ILE A 42 17.54 -7.48 18.95
CA ILE A 42 16.95 -8.82 18.79
C ILE A 42 15.45 -8.78 19.10
N ILE A 43 15.04 -8.18 20.21
CA ILE A 43 13.62 -8.09 20.61
C ILE A 43 12.82 -7.33 19.55
N PHE A 44 13.33 -6.20 19.07
CA PHE A 44 12.59 -5.29 18.20
C PHE A 44 12.33 -5.88 16.81
N LYS A 45 13.14 -6.84 16.35
CA LYS A 45 12.86 -7.60 15.12
C LYS A 45 11.51 -8.33 15.15
N TYR A 46 11.01 -8.68 16.34
CA TYR A 46 9.75 -9.40 16.51
C TYR A 46 8.55 -8.49 16.77
N LEU A 47 8.76 -7.20 16.99
CA LEU A 47 7.66 -6.25 17.18
C LEU A 47 7.02 -5.88 15.84
N ASN A 48 5.71 -5.69 15.78
CA ASN A 48 5.06 -5.11 14.59
C ASN A 48 5.34 -3.60 14.48
N GLY A 49 4.87 -2.96 13.41
CA GLY A 49 5.14 -1.55 13.15
C GLY A 49 4.53 -0.58 14.18
N LEU A 50 3.38 -0.95 14.76
CA LEU A 50 2.72 -0.18 15.80
C LEU A 50 3.49 -0.28 17.12
N ASP A 51 3.88 -1.49 17.51
CA ASP A 51 4.65 -1.73 18.72
C ASP A 51 6.04 -1.09 18.64
N LEU A 52 6.69 -1.10 17.48
CA LEU A 52 7.92 -0.33 17.27
C LEU A 52 7.70 1.19 17.40
N SER A 53 6.54 1.69 16.99
CA SER A 53 6.19 3.10 17.13
C SER A 53 5.93 3.49 18.58
N ASN A 54 5.35 2.60 19.36
CA ASN A 54 5.18 2.78 20.80
C ASN A 54 6.52 2.65 21.53
N ALA A 55 7.33 1.65 21.18
CA ALA A 55 8.66 1.44 21.74
C ALA A 55 9.57 2.65 21.52
N SER A 56 9.48 3.30 20.35
CA SER A 56 10.26 4.52 20.08
C SER A 56 9.93 5.71 20.98
N GLN A 57 8.82 5.69 21.72
CA GLN A 57 8.42 6.77 22.63
C GLN A 57 8.89 6.57 24.07
N VAL A 58 9.52 5.43 24.39
CA VAL A 58 9.89 5.08 25.77
C VAL A 58 11.10 5.87 26.27
N CYS A 59 12.22 5.81 25.56
CA CYS A 59 13.45 6.54 25.88
C CYS A 59 14.35 6.67 24.65
N ARG A 60 15.46 7.44 24.75
CA ARG A 60 16.38 7.69 23.62
C ARG A 60 16.98 6.42 23.02
N SER A 61 17.43 5.47 23.85
CA SER A 61 18.02 4.21 23.36
C SER A 61 16.98 3.38 22.58
N TRP A 62 15.75 3.28 23.09
CA TRP A 62 14.67 2.57 22.40
C TRP A 62 14.26 3.28 21.11
N LEU A 63 14.22 4.61 21.09
CA LEU A 63 14.00 5.41 19.89
C LEU A 63 15.03 5.06 18.80
N GLU A 64 16.31 5.02 19.16
CA GLU A 64 17.40 4.73 18.23
C GLU A 64 17.31 3.30 17.68
N VAL A 65 17.07 2.30 18.53
CA VAL A 65 16.92 0.89 18.10
C VAL A 65 15.66 0.70 17.26
N ALA A 66 14.52 1.25 17.69
CA ALA A 66 13.27 1.16 16.95
C ALA A 66 13.37 1.81 15.57
N ASN A 67 13.98 2.98 15.47
CA ASN A 67 14.19 3.64 14.18
C ASN A 67 15.22 2.89 13.32
N SER A 68 16.22 2.27 13.93
CA SER A 68 17.14 1.38 13.21
C SER A 68 16.39 0.22 12.57
N GLU A 69 15.55 -0.47 13.34
CA GLU A 69 14.73 -1.58 12.85
C GLU A 69 13.66 -1.12 11.85
N LYS A 70 12.98 0.00 12.05
CA LYS A 70 12.04 0.54 11.04
C LYS A 70 12.71 0.75 9.68
N ARG A 71 13.99 1.16 9.63
CA ARG A 71 14.76 1.33 8.39
C ARG A 71 15.17 0.00 7.73
N THR A 72 15.11 -1.12 8.45
CA THR A 72 15.36 -2.45 7.88
C THR A 72 14.14 -3.01 7.17
N ARG A 73 12.95 -2.45 7.41
CA ARG A 73 11.67 -2.94 6.87
C ARG A 73 11.25 -2.18 5.62
N GLY A 74 10.77 -2.93 4.63
CA GLY A 74 10.28 -2.41 3.36
C GLY A 74 8.75 -2.50 3.25
N PRO A 75 8.19 -2.29 2.05
CA PRO A 75 6.76 -2.47 1.81
C PRO A 75 6.31 -3.89 2.16
N SER A 76 5.12 -4.01 2.76
CA SER A 76 4.56 -5.31 3.15
C SER A 76 3.26 -5.60 2.42
N CYS A 77 3.03 -6.86 2.07
CA CYS A 77 1.78 -7.31 1.47
C CYS A 77 1.36 -8.68 1.97
N PHE A 78 0.05 -8.93 2.02
CA PHE A 78 -0.52 -10.22 2.41
C PHE A 78 -1.90 -10.41 1.78
N ILE A 79 -2.37 -11.64 1.79
CA ILE A 79 -3.69 -12.05 1.31
C ILE A 79 -4.49 -12.67 2.45
N ARG A 80 -5.82 -12.48 2.42
CA ARG A 80 -6.76 -13.10 3.33
C ARG A 80 -8.05 -13.47 2.62
N SER A 81 -8.69 -14.54 3.08
CA SER A 81 -10.04 -14.86 2.64
C SER A 81 -11.09 -14.05 3.41
N THR A 82 -12.02 -13.41 2.73
CA THR A 82 -13.19 -12.77 3.34
C THR A 82 -14.12 -13.79 3.98
N ARG A 83 -14.13 -15.05 3.53
CA ARG A 83 -14.86 -16.14 4.21
C ARG A 83 -14.31 -16.37 5.61
N GLU A 84 -12.99 -16.55 5.72
CA GLU A 84 -12.32 -16.75 7.00
C GLU A 84 -12.56 -15.58 7.96
N MET A 85 -12.58 -14.34 7.43
CA MET A 85 -12.95 -13.16 8.22
C MET A 85 -14.38 -13.23 8.74
N ARG A 86 -15.35 -13.66 7.92
CA ARG A 86 -16.77 -13.78 8.34
C ARG A 86 -16.99 -14.84 9.41
N TYR A 87 -16.24 -15.96 9.37
CA TYR A 87 -16.38 -17.05 10.34
C TYR A 87 -15.63 -16.81 11.64
N THR A 88 -14.53 -16.05 11.63
CA THR A 88 -13.78 -15.68 12.84
C THR A 88 -14.35 -14.45 13.55
N SER A 89 -15.14 -13.62 12.85
CA SER A 89 -15.70 -12.39 13.41
C SER A 89 -17.09 -12.59 14.04
N SER A 90 -17.13 -13.14 15.25
CA SER A 90 -18.14 -12.67 16.22
C SER A 90 -17.76 -11.28 16.76
N SER A 91 -16.51 -10.83 16.60
CA SER A 91 -16.08 -9.43 16.80
C SER A 91 -15.05 -8.96 15.76
N TRP A 92 -15.13 -7.68 15.39
CA TRP A 92 -14.17 -6.99 14.50
C TRP A 92 -12.73 -6.91 15.03
N ASP A 93 -12.51 -7.31 16.28
CA ASP A 93 -11.19 -7.32 16.90
C ASP A 93 -10.24 -8.33 16.24
N GLY A 94 -10.78 -9.39 15.63
CA GLY A 94 -9.97 -10.35 14.85
C GLY A 94 -9.32 -9.71 13.62
N VAL A 95 -10.11 -9.00 12.81
CA VAL A 95 -9.61 -8.27 11.62
C VAL A 95 -8.61 -7.19 12.02
N LYS A 96 -8.88 -6.46 13.12
CA LYS A 96 -7.95 -5.48 13.69
C LYS A 96 -6.61 -6.11 14.05
N LYS A 97 -6.66 -7.20 14.84
CA LYS A 97 -5.47 -7.91 15.30
C LYS A 97 -4.62 -8.36 14.12
N GLU A 98 -5.25 -8.93 13.10
CA GLU A 98 -4.54 -9.40 11.91
C GLU A 98 -3.92 -8.27 11.08
N ILE A 99 -4.61 -7.15 10.88
CA ILE A 99 -4.05 -5.98 10.18
C ILE A 99 -2.82 -5.46 10.93
N ILE A 100 -2.89 -5.37 12.26
CA ILE A 100 -1.78 -4.92 13.10
C ILE A 100 -0.63 -5.92 13.09
N GLU A 101 -0.92 -7.22 13.21
CA GLU A 101 0.08 -8.29 13.21
C GLU A 101 0.81 -8.40 11.86
N CYS A 102 0.09 -8.26 10.76
CA CYS A 102 0.68 -8.30 9.42
C CYS A 102 1.39 -6.99 9.04
N SER A 103 1.03 -5.88 9.68
CA SER A 103 1.69 -4.58 9.47
C SER A 103 3.01 -4.53 10.23
N THR A 104 4.04 -5.12 9.65
CA THR A 104 5.42 -5.00 10.15
C THR A 104 5.96 -3.58 10.03
N VAL A 105 5.28 -2.69 9.31
CA VAL A 105 5.68 -1.29 9.14
C VAL A 105 4.67 -0.33 9.76
N LYS A 106 5.07 0.93 9.94
CA LYS A 106 4.14 2.04 10.15
C LYS A 106 3.71 2.55 8.77
N PRO A 107 2.50 2.21 8.28
CA PRO A 107 2.11 2.55 6.93
C PRO A 107 1.80 4.04 6.81
N SER A 108 2.21 4.64 5.69
CA SER A 108 1.78 5.97 5.24
C SER A 108 0.78 5.88 4.09
N LEU A 109 0.73 4.74 3.39
CA LEU A 109 -0.24 4.44 2.36
C LEU A 109 -0.66 2.97 2.47
N SER A 110 -1.94 2.70 2.35
CA SER A 110 -2.50 1.35 2.23
C SER A 110 -3.35 1.21 0.99
N VAL A 111 -3.16 0.13 0.23
CA VAL A 111 -3.99 -0.22 -0.92
C VAL A 111 -4.61 -1.60 -0.70
N PHE A 112 -5.93 -1.67 -0.75
CA PHE A 112 -6.72 -2.87 -0.59
C PHE A 112 -7.32 -3.27 -1.94
N PHE A 113 -7.04 -4.49 -2.38
CA PHE A 113 -7.64 -5.07 -3.58
C PHE A 113 -8.62 -6.14 -3.13
N THR A 114 -9.89 -5.98 -3.48
CA THR A 114 -10.96 -6.88 -3.07
C THR A 114 -11.67 -7.44 -4.30
N VAL A 115 -12.18 -8.67 -4.17
CA VAL A 115 -13.00 -9.33 -5.18
C VAL A 115 -14.34 -9.69 -4.55
N GLY A 116 -15.44 -9.38 -5.24
CA GLY A 116 -16.80 -9.78 -4.83
C GLY A 116 -17.79 -8.62 -4.74
N ASN A 117 -18.98 -8.92 -4.20
CA ASN A 117 -20.06 -7.95 -4.06
C ASN A 117 -19.78 -6.93 -2.94
N GLU A 118 -19.98 -5.65 -3.28
CA GLU A 118 -19.80 -4.47 -2.43
C GLU A 118 -20.47 -4.58 -1.05
N GLY A 119 -21.55 -5.36 -0.95
CA GLY A 119 -22.33 -5.53 0.27
C GLY A 119 -21.64 -6.29 1.41
N SER A 120 -20.48 -6.92 1.17
CA SER A 120 -19.83 -7.77 2.17
C SER A 120 -18.66 -7.14 2.94
N LEU A 121 -18.25 -5.92 2.59
CA LEU A 121 -17.28 -5.12 3.36
C LEU A 121 -18.04 -4.17 4.29
N SER A 122 -18.46 -4.75 5.40
CA SER A 122 -19.39 -4.31 6.43
C SER A 122 -19.07 -2.96 7.13
N GLN A 123 -20.10 -2.46 7.82
CA GLN A 123 -20.28 -1.38 8.83
C GLN A 123 -19.12 -0.51 9.39
N ARG A 124 -17.84 -0.90 9.35
CA ARG A 124 -16.69 -0.09 9.82
C ARG A 124 -15.55 -0.04 8.79
N CYS A 125 -14.65 0.91 8.93
CA CYS A 125 -13.59 1.17 7.95
C CYS A 125 -12.28 0.50 8.37
N HIS A 126 -11.57 -0.18 7.45
CA HIS A 126 -10.22 -0.72 7.74
C HIS A 126 -9.25 0.36 8.24
N CYS A 127 -9.50 1.59 7.81
CA CYS A 127 -8.75 2.76 8.19
C CYS A 127 -8.77 3.02 9.70
N ASP A 128 -9.79 2.59 10.46
CA ASP A 128 -9.84 2.73 11.93
C ASP A 128 -8.66 2.05 12.66
N TYR A 129 -7.93 1.17 11.97
CA TYR A 129 -6.80 0.40 12.49
C TYR A 129 -5.45 0.82 11.92
N LEU A 130 -5.45 1.84 11.04
CA LEU A 130 -4.24 2.40 10.46
C LEU A 130 -3.89 3.72 11.15
N PRO A 131 -2.61 4.14 11.13
CA PRO A 131 -2.21 5.46 11.57
C PRO A 131 -3.10 6.56 10.99
N SER A 132 -3.32 7.63 11.76
CA SER A 132 -4.21 8.74 11.35
C SER A 132 -3.72 9.44 10.08
N ASN A 133 -2.41 9.45 9.84
CA ASN A 133 -1.77 9.99 8.65
C ASN A 133 -1.61 8.98 7.50
N CYS A 134 -2.22 7.80 7.59
CA CYS A 134 -2.20 6.79 6.54
C CYS A 134 -3.41 6.95 5.62
N ASP A 135 -3.15 7.29 4.36
CA ASP A 135 -4.16 7.26 3.32
C ASP A 135 -4.49 5.81 2.96
N SER A 136 -5.77 5.52 2.76
CA SER A 136 -6.26 4.19 2.41
C SER A 136 -7.09 4.22 1.15
N ILE A 137 -6.72 3.38 0.19
CA ILE A 137 -7.41 3.25 -1.09
C ILE A 137 -7.88 1.82 -1.23
N SER A 138 -9.17 1.63 -1.44
CA SER A 138 -9.77 0.32 -1.63
C SER A 138 -10.35 0.21 -3.04
N LEU A 139 -10.02 -0.87 -3.73
CA LEU A 139 -10.43 -1.18 -5.08
C LEU A 139 -11.25 -2.46 -5.09
N ASN A 140 -12.47 -2.41 -5.62
CA ASN A 140 -13.16 -3.64 -6.02
C ASN A 140 -12.77 -4.02 -7.44
N THR A 141 -12.44 -5.27 -7.66
CA THR A 141 -11.74 -5.74 -8.87
C THR A 141 -12.33 -7.06 -9.38
N TYR A 142 -11.86 -7.55 -10.53
CA TYR A 142 -12.26 -8.85 -11.08
C TYR A 142 -11.40 -10.00 -10.56
N GLY A 143 -10.28 -9.68 -9.93
CA GLY A 143 -9.32 -10.64 -9.42
C GLY A 143 -8.20 -9.94 -8.68
N VAL A 144 -7.44 -10.68 -7.90
CA VAL A 144 -6.31 -10.17 -7.09
C VAL A 144 -5.03 -10.91 -7.39
N VAL A 145 -3.90 -10.23 -7.23
CA VAL A 145 -2.56 -10.79 -7.43
C VAL A 145 -1.74 -10.62 -6.18
N ILE A 146 -1.11 -11.69 -5.72
CA ILE A 146 -0.06 -11.65 -4.71
C ILE A 146 1.05 -12.65 -5.06
N ASN A 147 2.28 -12.15 -5.19
CA ASN A 147 3.44 -12.92 -5.60
C ASN A 147 3.20 -13.73 -6.88
N ASN A 148 3.18 -15.06 -6.81
CA ASN A 148 2.94 -15.98 -7.92
C ASN A 148 1.50 -16.52 -7.96
N ALA A 149 0.59 -15.92 -7.20
CA ALA A 149 -0.81 -16.30 -7.15
C ALA A 149 -1.68 -15.20 -7.76
N GLU A 150 -2.42 -15.58 -8.80
CA GLU A 150 -3.47 -14.83 -9.45
C GLU A 150 -4.81 -15.50 -9.10
N SER A 151 -5.67 -14.81 -8.38
CA SER A 151 -7.04 -15.24 -8.12
C SER A 151 -7.97 -14.45 -9.02
N GLU A 152 -8.36 -15.08 -10.14
CA GLU A 152 -9.35 -14.56 -11.11
C GLU A 152 -10.76 -15.00 -10.69
N GLU A 153 -11.74 -14.08 -10.75
CA GLU A 153 -13.20 -14.27 -10.57
C GLU A 153 -13.66 -15.06 -9.31
N ASP A 154 -14.77 -14.65 -8.68
CA ASP A 154 -15.41 -15.35 -7.55
C ASP A 154 -14.52 -15.72 -6.34
N SER A 155 -13.30 -15.21 -6.27
CA SER A 155 -12.45 -15.37 -5.10
C SER A 155 -12.96 -14.45 -4.00
N GLU A 156 -13.14 -14.99 -2.81
CA GLU A 156 -13.44 -14.21 -1.61
C GLU A 156 -12.11 -13.80 -0.96
N ASN A 157 -11.26 -13.07 -1.68
CA ASN A 157 -9.92 -12.69 -1.25
C ASN A 157 -9.72 -11.18 -1.17
N ILE A 158 -8.98 -10.74 -0.16
CA ILE A 158 -8.46 -9.37 -0.02
C ILE A 158 -6.94 -9.45 -0.07
N VAL A 159 -6.33 -8.70 -0.98
CA VAL A 159 -4.89 -8.44 -0.96
C VAL A 159 -4.66 -7.05 -0.41
N CYS A 160 -3.81 -6.96 0.62
CA CYS A 160 -3.43 -5.72 1.26
C CYS A 160 -1.99 -5.38 0.87
N MET A 161 -1.73 -4.13 0.51
CA MET A 161 -0.39 -3.56 0.38
C MET A 161 -0.25 -2.39 1.34
N PHE A 162 0.84 -2.38 2.10
CA PHE A 162 1.22 -1.30 2.98
C PHE A 162 2.58 -0.73 2.57
N PHE A 163 2.58 0.56 2.26
CA PHE A 163 3.80 1.31 2.00
C PHE A 163 4.22 2.05 3.27
N PRO A 164 5.46 1.84 3.77
CA PRO A 164 5.93 2.46 5.00
C PRO A 164 6.16 3.96 4.87
N GLU A 165 6.15 4.65 6.01
CA GLU A 165 6.73 5.99 6.11
C GLU A 165 8.26 5.89 5.91
N VAL A 166 8.77 6.49 4.82
CA VAL A 166 10.19 6.44 4.46
C VAL A 166 10.78 7.85 4.37
N PRO A 167 11.90 8.14 5.06
CA PRO A 167 12.57 9.42 4.92
C PRO A 167 12.90 9.73 3.46
N ASN A 168 12.65 10.97 3.03
CA ASN A 168 12.89 11.45 1.67
C ASN A 168 12.01 10.82 0.57
N ILE A 169 10.98 10.05 0.93
CA ILE A 169 9.91 9.66 0.01
C ILE A 169 8.63 10.37 0.43
N LYS A 170 8.08 11.19 -0.47
CA LYS A 170 6.77 11.83 -0.32
C LYS A 170 5.74 11.00 -1.08
N ILE A 171 4.63 10.70 -0.42
CA ILE A 171 3.43 10.14 -1.03
C ILE A 171 2.34 11.22 -0.96
N SER A 172 1.71 11.49 -2.09
CA SER A 172 0.57 12.40 -2.20
C SER A 172 -0.58 11.67 -2.86
N THR A 173 -1.78 11.78 -2.30
CA THR A 173 -3.01 11.21 -2.85
C THR A 173 -3.94 12.34 -3.28
N LEU A 174 -4.41 12.29 -4.53
CA LEU A 174 -5.41 13.22 -5.06
C LEU A 174 -6.63 12.42 -5.50
N THR A 175 -7.81 12.88 -5.09
CA THR A 175 -9.09 12.25 -5.40
C THR A 175 -9.90 13.14 -6.33
N PHE A 176 -10.48 12.55 -7.37
CA PHE A 176 -11.27 13.24 -8.37
C PHE A 176 -12.66 12.61 -8.48
N ASN A 177 -13.68 13.46 -8.52
CA ASN A 177 -15.06 13.07 -8.70
C ASN A 177 -15.61 13.61 -10.04
N VAL A 178 -16.43 12.81 -10.72
CA VAL A 178 -17.03 13.16 -12.01
C VAL A 178 -17.94 14.39 -11.92
N TYR A 179 -18.61 14.61 -10.79
CA TYR A 179 -19.47 15.77 -10.58
C TYR A 179 -18.66 17.07 -10.56
N ASP A 180 -17.52 17.05 -9.88
CA ASP A 180 -16.63 18.21 -9.75
C ASP A 180 -15.80 18.46 -11.02
N TRP A 181 -15.48 17.39 -11.74
CA TRP A 181 -14.58 17.42 -12.90
C TRP A 181 -15.00 18.42 -13.97
N LYS A 182 -16.29 18.60 -14.22
CA LYS A 182 -16.79 19.52 -15.26
C LYS A 182 -16.37 20.96 -15.00
N ASN A 183 -16.33 21.37 -13.74
CA ASN A 183 -16.05 22.76 -13.35
C ASN A 183 -14.61 22.95 -12.87
N LEU A 184 -13.99 21.91 -12.30
CA LEU A 184 -12.68 21.99 -11.66
C LEU A 184 -11.56 21.32 -12.45
N LYS A 185 -11.79 20.98 -13.72
CA LYS A 185 -10.80 20.29 -14.56
C LYS A 185 -9.43 20.97 -14.57
N GLU A 186 -9.38 22.29 -14.75
CA GLU A 186 -8.14 23.05 -14.80
C GLU A 186 -7.45 23.04 -13.43
N THR A 187 -8.20 23.32 -12.37
CA THR A 187 -7.71 23.24 -10.98
C THR A 187 -7.13 21.85 -10.65
N TYR A 188 -7.80 20.77 -11.03
CA TYR A 188 -7.31 19.41 -10.81
C TYR A 188 -6.05 19.08 -11.63
N CYS A 189 -6.02 19.56 -12.87
CA CYS A 189 -4.83 19.47 -13.72
C CYS A 189 -3.64 20.19 -13.07
N ASP A 190 -3.85 21.39 -12.54
CA ASP A 190 -2.81 22.19 -11.88
C ASP A 190 -2.39 21.62 -10.53
N GLN A 191 -3.32 21.04 -9.76
CA GLN A 191 -3.00 20.29 -8.55
C GLN A 191 -2.10 19.09 -8.84
N LEU A 192 -2.47 18.26 -9.82
CA LEU A 192 -1.64 17.13 -10.24
C LEU A 192 -0.28 17.61 -10.74
N LYS A 193 -0.25 18.66 -11.56
CA LYS A 193 0.96 19.25 -12.10
C LYS A 193 1.89 19.75 -10.99
N SER A 194 1.37 20.51 -10.03
CA SER A 194 2.17 21.06 -8.93
C SER A 194 2.76 19.96 -8.03
N GLU A 195 2.01 18.88 -7.75
CA GLU A 195 2.53 17.71 -7.04
C GLU A 195 3.65 16.98 -7.80
N PHE A 196 3.63 17.02 -9.14
CA PHE A 196 4.71 16.46 -9.97
C PHE A 196 5.91 17.41 -10.12
N GLU A 197 5.69 18.70 -10.38
CA GLU A 197 6.77 19.66 -10.68
C GLU A 197 7.55 20.11 -9.45
N THR A 198 6.91 20.20 -8.28
CA THR A 198 7.61 20.51 -7.02
C THR A 198 8.81 19.60 -6.75
N PRO A 199 8.74 18.28 -7.03
CA PRO A 199 9.90 17.39 -7.08
C PRO A 199 11.05 17.77 -8.02
N PHE A 200 10.76 18.24 -9.24
CA PHE A 200 11.73 18.23 -10.34
C PHE A 200 12.45 19.55 -10.55
N ASN A 201 11.94 20.65 -10.01
CA ASN A 201 12.55 21.96 -10.23
C ASN A 201 13.93 22.14 -9.58
N ASN A 202 14.36 21.28 -8.64
CA ASN A 202 15.60 21.52 -7.87
C ASN A 202 16.57 20.31 -7.71
N ASP A 203 16.22 19.06 -8.07
CA ASP A 203 17.14 17.91 -7.88
C ASP A 203 16.95 16.77 -8.91
N CYS A 204 17.93 16.58 -9.80
CA CYS A 204 17.93 15.54 -10.83
C CYS A 204 18.01 14.10 -10.28
N ARG A 205 18.28 13.93 -8.98
CA ARG A 205 18.31 12.63 -8.27
C ARG A 205 16.93 12.20 -7.78
N LYS A 206 15.94 13.10 -7.82
CA LYS A 206 14.57 12.79 -7.45
C LYS A 206 13.86 12.12 -8.61
N THR A 207 13.21 10.99 -8.34
CA THR A 207 12.33 10.31 -9.29
C THR A 207 10.90 10.29 -8.74
N SER A 208 9.94 10.10 -9.65
CA SER A 208 8.52 10.01 -9.30
C SER A 208 7.84 8.94 -10.12
N CYS A 209 6.82 8.28 -9.56
CA CYS A 209 5.86 7.48 -10.30
C CYS A 209 4.43 7.98 -10.06
N LEU A 210 3.57 7.73 -11.05
CA LEU A 210 2.13 7.95 -10.96
C LEU A 210 1.43 6.60 -10.90
N ILE A 211 0.67 6.35 -9.85
CA ILE A 211 -0.34 5.30 -9.81
C ILE A 211 -1.70 5.96 -10.04
N LEU A 212 -2.36 5.62 -11.14
CA LEU A 212 -3.66 6.19 -11.50
C LEU A 212 -4.70 5.08 -11.52
N LEU A 213 -5.73 5.22 -10.69
CA LEU A 213 -6.75 4.20 -10.49
C LEU A 213 -8.11 4.88 -10.69
N CYS A 214 -9.01 4.29 -11.46
CA CYS A 214 -10.34 4.85 -11.66
C CYS A 214 -11.41 3.78 -11.81
N ASP A 215 -12.67 4.15 -11.64
CA ASP A 215 -13.80 3.32 -12.05
C ASP A 215 -14.13 3.64 -13.51
N TRP A 216 -15.18 2.99 -14.02
CA TRP A 216 -15.63 3.26 -15.38
C TRP A 216 -16.04 4.74 -15.58
N SER A 217 -16.67 5.36 -14.58
CA SER A 217 -17.13 6.74 -14.62
C SER A 217 -15.95 7.74 -14.67
N GLY A 218 -14.89 7.48 -13.92
CA GLY A 218 -13.68 8.30 -13.84
C GLY A 218 -12.68 8.04 -14.96
N ARG A 219 -12.94 7.10 -15.86
CA ARG A 219 -12.08 6.82 -17.03
C ARG A 219 -11.79 8.07 -17.85
N SER A 220 -12.80 8.92 -18.09
CA SER A 220 -12.64 10.15 -18.86
C SER A 220 -11.70 11.16 -18.17
N ILE A 221 -11.78 11.23 -16.84
CA ILE A 221 -10.89 12.01 -15.98
C ILE A 221 -9.46 11.51 -16.13
N ALA A 222 -9.25 10.20 -15.89
CA ALA A 222 -7.94 9.57 -15.95
C ALA A 222 -7.26 9.79 -17.32
N LEU A 223 -8.00 9.59 -18.42
CA LEU A 223 -7.50 9.84 -19.76
C LEU A 223 -7.14 11.31 -20.00
N SER A 224 -7.91 12.24 -19.44
CA SER A 224 -7.62 13.67 -19.55
C SER A 224 -6.36 14.02 -18.78
N LEU A 225 -6.20 13.53 -17.53
CA LEU A 225 -4.99 13.72 -16.72
C LEU A 225 -3.74 13.12 -17.42
N LEU A 226 -3.85 11.91 -17.98
CA LEU A 226 -2.78 11.26 -18.74
C LEU A 226 -2.43 12.01 -20.04
N LYS A 227 -3.41 12.68 -20.65
CA LYS A 227 -3.19 13.51 -21.84
C LYS A 227 -2.45 14.79 -21.46
N SER A 228 -2.87 15.48 -20.41
CA SER A 228 -2.27 16.75 -19.99
C SER A 228 -0.87 16.55 -19.41
N SER A 229 -0.66 15.47 -18.66
CA SER A 229 0.65 15.14 -18.08
C SER A 229 1.75 14.88 -19.11
N LYS A 230 1.41 14.54 -20.37
CA LYS A 230 2.38 14.46 -21.49
C LYS A 230 3.25 15.72 -21.61
N ASN A 231 2.70 16.88 -21.26
CA ASN A 231 3.35 18.17 -21.40
C ASN A 231 4.12 18.58 -20.13
N TRP A 232 3.87 17.93 -19.00
CA TRP A 232 4.42 18.35 -17.70
C TRP A 232 5.47 17.40 -17.14
N PHE A 233 5.52 16.14 -17.60
CA PHE A 233 6.57 15.23 -17.14
C PHE A 233 7.95 15.70 -17.62
N PRO A 234 8.80 16.24 -16.74
CA PRO A 234 10.13 16.67 -17.15
C PRO A 234 10.93 15.42 -17.51
N ASN A 235 11.58 15.43 -18.67
CA ASN A 235 12.46 14.38 -19.16
C ASN A 235 11.83 12.99 -19.42
N LYS A 236 10.50 12.83 -19.41
CA LYS A 236 9.80 11.55 -19.68
C LYS A 236 10.17 10.37 -18.74
N ARG A 237 10.73 10.65 -17.56
CA ARG A 237 11.28 9.63 -16.62
C ARG A 237 10.30 9.11 -15.57
N ALA A 238 9.06 9.57 -15.55
CA ALA A 238 8.06 9.04 -14.63
C ALA A 238 7.45 7.74 -15.16
N SER A 239 7.44 6.70 -14.34
CA SER A 239 6.66 5.49 -14.61
C SER A 239 5.19 5.76 -14.27
N ILE A 240 4.30 5.23 -15.10
CA ILE A 240 2.86 5.30 -14.90
C ILE A 240 2.34 3.87 -14.79
N TRP A 241 1.50 3.63 -13.79
CA TRP A 241 0.86 2.35 -13.56
C TRP A 241 -0.57 2.55 -13.06
N GLY A 242 -1.40 1.53 -13.21
CA GLY A 242 -2.76 1.46 -12.67
C GLY A 242 -3.74 1.05 -13.75
N GLY A 243 -5.02 1.37 -13.56
CA GLY A 243 -6.06 0.92 -14.47
C GLY A 243 -7.46 1.18 -13.97
N ILE A 244 -8.42 0.51 -14.61
CA ILE A 244 -9.84 0.67 -14.35
C ILE A 244 -10.34 -0.47 -13.46
N ALA A 245 -10.73 -0.16 -12.23
CA ALA A 245 -11.35 -1.07 -11.28
C ALA A 245 -12.89 -1.01 -11.41
N LYS A 246 -13.62 -1.90 -10.74
CA LYS A 246 -15.10 -1.86 -10.69
C LYS A 246 -15.58 -0.62 -9.94
N ASN A 247 -14.97 -0.35 -8.79
CA ASN A 247 -15.25 0.81 -7.96
C ASN A 247 -14.02 1.17 -7.12
N LEU A 248 -14.04 2.36 -6.51
CA LEU A 248 -13.01 2.84 -5.60
C LEU A 248 -13.63 3.53 -4.39
N SER A 249 -12.98 3.36 -3.25
CA SER A 249 -13.22 4.19 -2.09
C SER A 249 -11.91 4.62 -1.47
N VAL A 250 -11.92 5.82 -0.90
CA VAL A 250 -10.74 6.43 -0.29
C VAL A 250 -11.06 6.82 1.14
N CYS A 251 -10.09 6.61 2.04
CA CYS A 251 -10.11 7.14 3.38
C CYS A 251 -8.86 7.99 3.58
N THR A 252 -9.04 9.29 3.83
CA THR A 252 -7.96 10.26 4.03
C THR A 252 -8.18 11.04 5.33
N SER A 253 -7.15 11.75 5.77
CA SER A 253 -7.26 12.71 6.86
C SER A 253 -7.39 14.13 6.30
N ILE A 254 -8.50 14.80 6.59
CA ILE A 254 -8.76 16.19 6.21
C ILE A 254 -8.97 17.00 7.49
N ASN A 255 -8.19 18.07 7.70
CA ASN A 255 -8.29 18.93 8.88
C ASN A 255 -8.24 18.17 10.23
N ASN A 256 -7.36 17.17 10.34
CA ASN A 256 -7.23 16.27 11.50
C ASN A 256 -8.46 15.40 11.79
N ALA A 257 -9.46 15.39 10.91
CA ALA A 257 -10.59 14.47 10.95
C ALA A 257 -10.43 13.40 9.86
N ARG A 258 -10.68 12.14 10.22
CA ARG A 258 -10.64 11.05 9.25
C ARG A 258 -11.95 11.01 8.47
N VAL A 259 -11.85 11.14 7.15
CA VAL A 259 -12.96 10.96 6.23
C VAL A 259 -12.87 9.54 5.68
N CYS A 260 -13.88 8.72 5.95
CA CYS A 260 -13.85 7.29 5.69
C CYS A 260 -14.81 6.90 4.55
N LYS A 261 -14.41 5.91 3.75
CA LYS A 261 -15.21 5.31 2.66
C LYS A 261 -15.79 6.34 1.70
N ASN A 262 -15.05 7.41 1.40
CA ASN A 262 -15.50 8.38 0.39
C ASN A 262 -15.43 7.72 -1.00
N SER A 263 -16.54 7.74 -1.72
CA SER A 263 -16.57 7.22 -3.09
C SER A 263 -15.74 8.13 -3.99
N ALA A 264 -14.87 7.52 -4.79
CA ALA A 264 -13.99 8.22 -5.71
C ALA A 264 -14.15 7.62 -7.11
N ASN A 265 -14.25 8.46 -8.14
CA ASN A 265 -14.26 7.95 -9.51
C ASN A 265 -12.85 7.79 -10.06
N CYS A 266 -11.90 8.61 -9.60
CA CYS A 266 -10.50 8.52 -10.00
C CYS A 266 -9.60 8.97 -8.85
N VAL A 267 -8.47 8.28 -8.67
CA VAL A 267 -7.47 8.54 -7.62
C VAL A 267 -6.10 8.53 -8.26
N ALA A 268 -5.32 9.57 -8.02
CA ALA A 268 -3.91 9.64 -8.36
C ALA A 268 -3.06 9.53 -7.09
N ILE A 269 -2.14 8.57 -7.08
CA ILE A 269 -1.11 8.45 -6.04
C ILE A 269 0.22 8.82 -6.68
N ILE A 270 0.85 9.86 -6.16
CA ILE A 270 2.16 10.32 -6.57
C ILE A 270 3.14 9.89 -5.49
N ILE A 271 4.11 9.05 -5.88
CA ILE A 271 5.21 8.69 -4.99
C ILE A 271 6.46 9.30 -5.59
N SER A 272 7.19 10.10 -4.81
CA SER A 272 8.40 10.78 -5.26
C SER A 272 9.47 10.76 -4.19
N GLY A 273 10.74 10.61 -4.57
CA GLY A 273 11.80 10.58 -3.59
C GLY A 273 13.22 10.61 -4.16
N ILE A 274 14.17 11.01 -3.32
CA ILE A 274 15.59 11.04 -3.66
C ILE A 274 16.11 9.61 -3.72
N GLN A 275 16.87 9.27 -4.76
CA GLN A 275 17.43 7.93 -4.96
C GLN A 275 16.36 6.82 -5.04
N MET A 276 15.07 7.14 -5.12
CA MET A 276 14.06 6.17 -5.54
C MET A 276 14.27 5.85 -7.01
N ARG A 277 13.92 4.64 -7.43
CA ARG A 277 13.82 4.28 -8.85
C ARG A 277 12.50 3.60 -9.12
N THR A 278 12.03 3.82 -10.33
CA THR A 278 10.80 3.22 -10.81
C THR A 278 10.96 2.82 -12.27
N CYS A 279 10.44 1.66 -12.62
CA CYS A 279 10.43 1.14 -13.98
C CYS A 279 9.07 0.48 -14.23
N SER A 280 8.49 0.69 -15.41
CA SER A 280 7.23 0.05 -15.81
C SER A 280 7.36 -0.61 -17.19
N VAL A 281 6.65 -1.72 -17.39
CA VAL A 281 6.50 -2.40 -18.68
C VAL A 281 5.03 -2.71 -18.92
N LEU A 282 4.61 -2.61 -20.17
CA LEU A 282 3.31 -3.05 -20.63
C LEU A 282 3.46 -4.30 -21.50
N LEU A 283 2.80 -5.38 -21.12
CA LEU A 283 2.61 -6.58 -21.93
C LEU A 283 1.32 -6.40 -22.71
N ASP A 284 1.42 -6.11 -24.00
CA ASP A 284 0.25 -5.82 -24.84
C ASP A 284 -0.48 -7.11 -25.28
N ALA A 285 -1.56 -6.94 -26.06
CA ALA A 285 -2.37 -8.03 -26.58
C ALA A 285 -1.57 -9.05 -27.43
N ASN A 286 -0.40 -8.67 -27.97
CA ASN A 286 0.44 -9.60 -28.72
C ASN A 286 1.28 -10.49 -27.80
N CYS A 287 1.41 -10.14 -26.52
CA CYS A 287 2.11 -10.93 -25.50
C CYS A 287 1.16 -11.98 -24.91
N ASN A 288 0.66 -12.89 -25.76
CA ASN A 288 -0.37 -13.88 -25.46
C ASN A 288 0.15 -15.33 -25.36
N THR A 289 1.47 -15.52 -25.42
CA THR A 289 2.13 -16.82 -25.14
C THR A 289 3.14 -16.64 -24.02
N LYS A 290 3.49 -17.73 -23.34
CA LYS A 290 4.46 -17.72 -22.23
C LYS A 290 5.82 -17.19 -22.67
N GLU A 291 6.29 -17.61 -23.84
CA GLU A 291 7.60 -17.24 -24.40
C GLU A 291 7.66 -15.73 -24.66
N ARG A 292 6.58 -15.14 -25.20
CA ARG A 292 6.50 -13.70 -25.44
C ARG A 292 6.46 -12.89 -24.14
N VAL A 293 5.78 -13.41 -23.12
CA VAL A 293 5.78 -12.82 -21.78
C VAL A 293 7.18 -12.89 -21.17
N GLU A 294 7.85 -14.03 -21.26
CA GLU A 294 9.22 -14.24 -20.80
C GLU A 294 10.20 -13.29 -21.48
N ASP A 295 10.16 -13.17 -22.81
CA ASP A 295 11.05 -12.28 -23.56
C ASP A 295 10.88 -10.81 -23.18
N LYS A 296 9.63 -10.37 -23.00
CA LYS A 296 9.34 -9.00 -22.55
C LYS A 296 9.79 -8.77 -21.11
N LEU A 297 9.52 -9.70 -20.20
CA LEU A 297 9.92 -9.57 -18.80
C LEU A 297 11.43 -9.71 -18.60
N ARG A 298 12.12 -10.46 -19.47
CA ARG A 298 13.58 -10.52 -19.54
C ARG A 298 14.16 -9.16 -19.91
N THR A 299 13.65 -8.55 -20.99
CA THR A 299 14.05 -7.20 -21.40
C THR A 299 13.76 -6.16 -20.31
N PHE A 300 12.62 -6.30 -19.63
CA PHE A 300 12.28 -5.45 -18.49
C PHE A 300 13.26 -5.61 -17.33
N LYS A 301 13.66 -6.85 -17.00
CA LYS A 301 14.67 -7.13 -15.97
C LYS A 301 15.97 -6.40 -16.22
N ASP A 302 16.45 -6.36 -17.46
CA ASP A 302 17.70 -5.68 -17.81
C ASP A 302 17.64 -4.16 -17.55
N SER A 303 16.44 -3.58 -17.53
CA SER A 303 16.23 -2.16 -17.21
C SER A 303 16.08 -1.86 -15.71
N VAL A 304 15.95 -2.89 -14.87
CA VAL A 304 15.62 -2.75 -13.45
C VAL A 304 16.86 -2.95 -12.59
N GLN A 305 17.26 -1.90 -11.88
CA GLN A 305 18.25 -1.99 -10.81
C GLN A 305 17.56 -1.98 -9.44
N LEU A 306 17.44 -3.17 -8.83
CA LEU A 306 16.85 -3.32 -7.50
C LEU A 306 17.74 -2.68 -6.43
N LYS A 307 17.08 -2.15 -5.40
CA LYS A 307 17.68 -1.65 -4.16
C LYS A 307 17.23 -2.50 -2.98
N LYS A 308 17.61 -2.09 -1.76
CA LYS A 308 17.28 -2.80 -0.52
C LYS A 308 15.79 -3.10 -0.40
N HIS A 309 14.97 -2.08 -0.66
CA HIS A 309 13.52 -2.17 -0.62
C HIS A 309 12.96 -2.11 -2.03
N SER A 310 12.10 -3.05 -2.38
CA SER A 310 11.45 -3.10 -3.68
C SER A 310 10.03 -3.63 -3.54
N ILE A 311 9.13 -3.15 -4.39
CA ILE A 311 7.78 -3.69 -4.55
C ILE A 311 7.39 -3.65 -6.02
N GLY A 312 6.80 -4.75 -6.48
CA GLY A 312 6.22 -4.90 -7.80
C GLY A 312 4.71 -4.72 -7.76
N PHE A 313 4.19 -4.11 -8.81
CA PHE A 313 2.77 -3.91 -9.05
C PHE A 313 2.37 -4.59 -10.36
N MET A 314 1.22 -5.25 -10.38
CA MET A 314 0.60 -5.86 -11.56
C MET A 314 -0.85 -5.38 -11.71
N PHE A 315 -1.19 -4.84 -12.88
CA PHE A 315 -2.58 -4.55 -13.23
C PHE A 315 -2.86 -5.25 -14.56
N ALA A 316 -3.74 -6.23 -14.54
CA ALA A 316 -4.06 -7.03 -15.71
C ALA A 316 -5.49 -6.80 -16.17
N CYS A 317 -5.74 -6.89 -17.48
CA CYS A 317 -7.10 -6.82 -17.99
C CYS A 317 -7.84 -8.10 -17.57
N CYS A 318 -9.14 -8.02 -17.28
CA CYS A 318 -9.97 -9.17 -16.91
C CYS A 318 -9.99 -10.30 -17.96
N VAL A 319 -9.63 -10.00 -19.22
CA VAL A 319 -9.47 -10.99 -20.31
C VAL A 319 -8.10 -11.68 -20.32
N ARG A 320 -7.13 -11.22 -19.52
CA ARG A 320 -5.81 -11.85 -19.32
C ARG A 320 -5.92 -13.08 -18.43
N GLY A 321 -4.81 -13.59 -17.91
CA GLY A 321 -4.78 -14.77 -17.07
C GLY A 321 -5.23 -16.03 -17.80
N THR A 322 -6.07 -16.84 -17.15
CA THR A 322 -6.52 -18.14 -17.64
C THR A 322 -7.20 -18.04 -19.01
N ASN A 323 -7.93 -16.95 -19.25
CA ASN A 323 -8.63 -16.73 -20.52
C ASN A 323 -7.66 -16.65 -21.70
N THR A 324 -6.53 -15.95 -21.52
CA THR A 324 -5.50 -15.76 -22.54
C THR A 324 -4.58 -16.96 -22.67
N PHE A 325 -4.06 -17.50 -21.56
CA PHE A 325 -3.00 -18.51 -21.59
C PHE A 325 -3.49 -19.96 -21.46
N LYS A 326 -4.78 -20.17 -21.16
CA LYS A 326 -5.35 -21.47 -20.79
C LYS A 326 -4.67 -22.12 -19.58
N GLU A 327 -4.00 -21.30 -18.78
CA GLU A 327 -3.26 -21.67 -17.59
C GLU A 327 -3.29 -20.50 -16.59
N ARG A 328 -3.34 -20.83 -15.29
CA ARG A 328 -3.35 -19.86 -14.21
C ARG A 328 -1.94 -19.35 -13.90
N ASN A 329 -1.86 -18.15 -13.31
CA ASN A 329 -0.64 -17.61 -12.70
C ASN A 329 0.53 -17.39 -13.67
N VAL A 330 0.29 -17.32 -14.98
CA VAL A 330 1.37 -17.33 -15.97
C VAL A 330 2.26 -16.11 -15.83
N GLU A 331 1.68 -14.91 -15.86
CA GLU A 331 2.44 -13.66 -15.89
C GLU A 331 3.12 -13.38 -14.54
N SER A 332 2.41 -13.62 -13.43
CA SER A 332 2.96 -13.48 -12.09
C SER A 332 4.07 -14.49 -11.81
N THR A 333 3.94 -15.75 -12.24
CA THR A 333 4.97 -16.77 -12.07
C THR A 333 6.24 -16.41 -12.84
N ILE A 334 6.11 -15.98 -14.09
CA ILE A 334 7.27 -15.55 -14.90
C ILE A 334 7.92 -14.31 -14.26
N PHE A 335 7.14 -13.32 -13.84
CA PHE A 335 7.66 -12.15 -13.13
C PHE A 335 8.45 -12.56 -11.88
N LYS A 336 7.91 -13.48 -11.08
CA LYS A 336 8.58 -14.00 -9.87
C LYS A 336 9.82 -14.83 -10.19
N GLY A 337 9.88 -15.50 -11.33
CA GLY A 337 11.11 -16.13 -11.82
C GLY A 337 12.23 -15.11 -12.06
N PHE A 338 11.91 -13.95 -12.63
CA PHE A 338 12.88 -12.88 -12.85
C PHE A 338 13.22 -12.07 -11.59
N PHE A 339 12.24 -11.86 -10.70
CA PHE A 339 12.32 -11.05 -9.49
C PHE A 339 11.86 -11.82 -8.22
N PRO A 340 12.58 -12.87 -7.80
CA PRO A 340 12.13 -13.78 -6.75
C PRO A 340 11.96 -13.12 -5.38
N ARG A 341 12.76 -12.10 -5.08
CA ARG A 341 12.71 -11.38 -3.79
C ARG A 341 11.83 -10.14 -3.77
N VAL A 342 11.28 -9.73 -4.92
CA VAL A 342 10.41 -8.53 -5.01
C VAL A 342 8.97 -8.97 -4.74
N PRO A 343 8.30 -8.52 -3.67
CA PRO A 343 6.89 -8.78 -3.47
C PRO A 343 6.09 -8.23 -4.66
N LEU A 344 5.16 -9.01 -5.19
CA LEU A 344 4.26 -8.57 -6.27
C LEU A 344 2.85 -8.45 -5.71
N VAL A 345 2.17 -7.34 -5.99
CA VAL A 345 0.77 -7.14 -5.64
C VAL A 345 0.01 -6.55 -6.81
N GLY A 346 -1.30 -6.78 -6.88
CA GLY A 346 -2.05 -6.33 -8.02
C GLY A 346 -3.47 -6.80 -8.09
N CYS A 347 -4.10 -6.55 -9.24
CA CYS A 347 -5.46 -6.95 -9.51
C CYS A 347 -5.77 -7.07 -11.01
N PHE A 348 -7.00 -7.54 -11.28
CA PHE A 348 -7.60 -7.60 -12.61
C PHE A 348 -8.69 -6.52 -12.76
N GLY A 349 -8.72 -5.83 -13.90
CA GLY A 349 -9.62 -4.70 -14.17
C GLY A 349 -10.05 -4.56 -15.64
N ASP A 350 -10.77 -3.48 -15.95
CA ASP A 350 -11.36 -3.20 -17.27
C ASP A 350 -10.40 -2.49 -18.25
N GLY A 351 -9.10 -2.48 -17.94
CA GLY A 351 -8.06 -1.89 -18.75
C GLY A 351 -6.94 -1.25 -17.92
N GLU A 352 -5.81 -1.01 -18.58
CA GLU A 352 -4.55 -0.66 -17.93
C GLU A 352 -4.06 0.72 -18.36
N PHE A 353 -3.46 1.44 -17.41
CA PHE A 353 -2.68 2.63 -17.69
C PHE A 353 -1.18 2.32 -17.65
N GLY A 354 -0.48 2.64 -18.73
CA GLY A 354 0.95 2.38 -18.84
C GLY A 354 1.53 2.74 -20.19
N ARG A 355 2.85 2.61 -20.33
CA ARG A 355 3.58 2.87 -21.59
C ARG A 355 4.31 1.63 -22.07
N LYS A 356 4.34 1.43 -23.38
CA LYS A 356 5.25 0.47 -24.01
C LYS A 356 6.72 0.88 -23.80
N LEU A 357 7.64 -0.09 -23.79
CA LEU A 357 9.08 0.21 -23.73
C LEU A 357 9.49 1.03 -24.97
N LEU A 358 10.34 2.04 -24.76
CA LEU A 358 10.78 3.00 -25.78
C LEU A 358 11.60 2.34 -26.92
N ASN A 359 12.08 1.11 -26.74
CA ASN A 359 12.85 0.37 -27.75
C ASN A 359 11.96 -0.27 -28.83
N GLU A 360 10.64 -0.20 -28.70
CA GLU A 360 9.74 -0.54 -29.81
C GLU A 360 9.76 0.61 -30.82
N THR A 361 10.43 0.37 -31.95
CA THR A 361 10.54 1.26 -33.11
C THR A 361 9.18 1.64 -33.68
N CYS A 362 8.43 2.51 -33.01
CA CYS A 362 7.18 3.04 -33.50
C CYS A 362 7.41 4.44 -34.04
N LYS A 363 7.63 4.50 -35.36
CA LYS A 363 7.52 5.71 -36.18
C LYS A 363 6.23 6.45 -35.82
N ARG A 364 6.34 7.63 -35.20
CA ARG A 364 5.31 8.70 -35.10
C ARG A 364 3.87 8.30 -34.73
N LYS A 365 3.60 7.19 -34.04
CA LYS A 365 2.25 6.89 -33.52
C LYS A 365 2.02 7.61 -32.19
N ARG A 366 0.84 8.21 -32.02
CA ARG A 366 0.41 8.87 -30.77
C ARG A 366 0.59 7.88 -29.62
N VAL A 367 1.31 8.27 -28.57
CA VAL A 367 1.46 7.46 -27.34
C VAL A 367 0.06 7.18 -26.77
N LYS A 368 -0.36 5.91 -26.81
CA LYS A 368 -1.58 5.39 -26.22
C LYS A 368 -1.26 4.98 -24.77
N TRP A 369 -1.87 5.66 -23.80
CA TRP A 369 -1.65 5.38 -22.37
C TRP A 369 -2.65 4.39 -21.79
N TYR A 370 -3.83 4.30 -22.41
CA TYR A 370 -4.86 3.33 -22.06
C TYR A 370 -4.75 2.12 -22.96
N ASN A 371 -4.74 0.94 -22.36
CA ASN A 371 -4.61 -0.32 -23.05
C ASN A 371 -5.70 -1.27 -22.57
N SER A 372 -6.10 -2.16 -23.46
CA SER A 372 -7.06 -3.24 -23.23
C SER A 372 -6.36 -4.54 -23.62
N GLU A 373 -6.79 -5.66 -23.05
CA GLU A 373 -6.17 -6.97 -23.28
C GLU A 373 -4.66 -6.98 -22.96
N SER A 374 -4.25 -6.20 -21.97
CA SER A 374 -2.85 -6.01 -21.62
C SER A 374 -2.59 -6.21 -20.13
N THR A 375 -1.32 -6.21 -19.74
CA THR A 375 -0.90 -6.24 -18.34
C THR A 375 0.21 -5.23 -18.12
N ALA A 376 0.02 -4.34 -17.15
CA ALA A 376 0.99 -3.34 -16.74
C ALA A 376 1.72 -3.81 -15.49
N PHE A 377 3.05 -3.93 -15.59
CA PHE A 377 3.93 -4.10 -14.45
C PHE A 377 4.64 -2.79 -14.10
N MET A 378 4.86 -2.57 -12.82
CA MET A 378 5.76 -1.52 -12.34
C MET A 378 6.55 -2.01 -11.14
N ILE A 379 7.84 -1.70 -11.09
CA ILE A 379 8.67 -1.90 -9.90
C ILE A 379 9.03 -0.52 -9.35
N LEU A 380 8.83 -0.34 -8.04
CA LEU A 380 9.31 0.79 -7.26
C LEU A 380 10.37 0.28 -6.30
N THR A 381 11.53 0.94 -6.25
CA THR A 381 12.63 0.53 -5.38
C THR A 381 13.40 1.69 -4.76
N TYR A 382 13.82 1.53 -3.51
CA TYR A 382 14.52 2.53 -2.70
C TYR A 382 15.43 1.84 -1.66
N ASN A 383 16.22 2.63 -0.93
CA ASN A 383 17.19 2.13 0.06
C ASN A 383 16.62 2.09 1.47
#